data_AF-A0A7X7PYB4-F1
#
_entry.id   AF-A0A7X7PYB4-F1
#
_cell.length_a   1.000
_cell.length_b   1.000
_cell.length_c   1.000
_cell.angle_alpha   90.00
_cell.angle_beta   90.00
_cell.angle_gamma   90.00
#
_symmetry.space_group_name_H-M   'P 1'
#
loop_
_entity.id
_entity.type
_entity.pdbx_description
1 polymer ?
#
loop_
_entity_poly.entity_id
_entity_poly.type
_entity_poly.pdbx_seq_one_letter_code
_entity_poly.pdbx_strand_id
1 'polypeptide(L)'
;MKRPVLCAIGMLSSIPAFAAPQAQQLSFVACPIMRDTETVPCWLADYEGQRYFLVIQIDSRAKVHPPMLGHKALVEGVPTGETFCGGEVLENVRISVLPEREPACDVILPATAEHVVRDAPRGPGPRDKMEVLRAKGLRPPAGARAPKPEAPKPPYEAREFTVYYAFDWQLAPRDVDTITQAMQYAKQIAASRVEIKGYRASAKLSNGEYLTEKEFVPRRRAQVLASTLAEIGVDESTIRTSWLDEPLRGTGQQDWLLRKATILIVP
;
A
#
# COMPACT_ATOMS: atom_id res chain seq x y z
N MET A 1 52.71 56.53 -32.66
CA MET A 1 51.29 56.37 -33.06
C MET A 1 50.64 55.35 -32.12
N LYS A 2 49.74 55.80 -31.24
CA LYS A 2 49.08 54.99 -30.20
C LYS A 2 47.73 54.49 -30.74
N ARG A 3 47.47 53.18 -30.69
CA ARG A 3 46.16 52.57 -31.00
C ARG A 3 45.38 52.34 -29.70
N PRO A 4 44.08 52.67 -29.64
CA PRO A 4 43.26 52.34 -28.47
C PRO A 4 42.72 50.92 -28.56
N VAL A 5 42.73 50.21 -27.44
CA VAL A 5 42.12 48.88 -27.26
C VAL A 5 40.68 49.10 -26.79
N LEU A 6 39.70 48.64 -27.58
CA LEU A 6 38.29 48.59 -27.17
C LEU A 6 38.08 47.38 -26.25
N CYS A 7 37.59 47.63 -25.04
CA CYS A 7 37.06 46.62 -24.13
C CYS A 7 35.57 46.41 -24.43
N ALA A 8 35.19 45.23 -24.92
CA ALA A 8 33.80 44.84 -25.10
C ALA A 8 33.27 44.18 -23.81
N ILE A 9 32.28 44.82 -23.18
CA ILE A 9 31.55 44.28 -22.03
C ILE A 9 30.44 43.37 -22.57
N GLY A 10 30.59 42.05 -22.38
CA GLY A 10 29.55 41.08 -22.69
C GLY A 10 28.52 40.99 -21.57
N MET A 11 27.26 41.35 -21.86
CA MET A 11 26.13 41.09 -20.97
C MET A 11 25.72 39.61 -21.09
N LEU A 12 26.04 38.81 -20.08
CA LEU A 12 25.49 37.47 -19.89
C LEU A 12 24.03 37.60 -19.43
N SER A 13 23.09 37.28 -20.32
CA SER A 13 21.67 37.17 -20.00
C SER A 13 21.42 35.81 -19.33
N SER A 14 21.16 35.82 -18.03
CA SER A 14 20.79 34.63 -17.26
C SER A 14 19.36 34.21 -17.61
N ILE A 15 19.21 33.15 -18.42
CA ILE A 15 17.91 32.53 -18.66
C ILE A 15 17.51 31.77 -17.39
N PRO A 16 16.33 32.03 -16.79
CA PRO A 16 15.86 31.23 -15.66
C PRO A 16 15.59 29.81 -16.12
N ALA A 17 16.21 28.83 -15.46
CA ALA A 17 15.91 27.43 -15.66
C ALA A 17 14.48 27.17 -15.16
N PHE A 18 13.56 26.87 -16.08
CA PHE A 18 12.26 26.31 -15.73
C PHE A 18 12.49 24.93 -15.12
N ALA A 19 12.32 24.81 -13.81
CA ALA A 19 12.22 23.52 -13.16
C ALA A 19 11.02 22.77 -13.76
N ALA A 20 11.24 21.56 -14.26
CA ALA A 20 10.15 20.70 -14.67
C ALA A 20 9.17 20.53 -13.49
N PRO A 21 7.85 20.59 -13.71
CA PRO A 21 6.89 20.35 -12.65
C PRO A 21 7.15 18.95 -12.08
N GLN A 22 7.48 18.88 -10.80
CA GLN A 22 7.53 17.60 -10.09
C GLN A 22 6.13 16.99 -10.17
N ALA A 23 6.05 15.75 -10.64
CA ALA A 23 4.78 15.02 -10.71
C ALA A 23 4.12 15.04 -9.33
N GLN A 24 2.98 15.70 -9.23
CA GLN A 24 2.29 15.89 -7.97
C GLN A 24 1.61 14.58 -7.56
N GLN A 25 1.79 14.19 -6.30
CA GLN A 25 1.05 13.04 -5.76
C GLN A 25 -0.45 13.31 -5.86
N LEU A 26 -1.17 12.40 -6.52
CA LEU A 26 -2.61 12.36 -6.57
C LEU A 26 -3.18 11.62 -5.36
N SER A 27 -4.33 12.09 -4.90
CA SER A 27 -5.12 11.52 -3.81
C SER A 27 -6.59 11.84 -4.08
N PHE A 28 -7.37 10.88 -4.53
CA PHE A 28 -8.76 11.12 -4.93
C PHE A 28 -9.68 9.95 -4.65
N VAL A 29 -10.97 10.23 -4.54
CA VAL A 29 -12.01 9.21 -4.41
C VAL A 29 -12.75 9.10 -5.73
N ALA A 30 -12.81 7.89 -6.29
CA ALA A 30 -13.49 7.63 -7.56
C ALA A 30 -14.20 6.28 -7.56
N CYS A 31 -15.13 6.12 -8.52
CA CYS A 31 -15.65 4.82 -8.87
C CYS A 31 -14.59 4.02 -9.65
N PRO A 32 -14.23 2.81 -9.20
CA PRO A 32 -13.41 1.92 -9.99
C PRO A 32 -14.13 1.50 -11.27
N ILE A 33 -13.37 1.34 -12.34
CA ILE A 33 -13.81 0.83 -13.63
C ILE A 33 -13.04 -0.46 -13.88
N MET A 34 -13.76 -1.57 -14.10
CA MET A 34 -13.14 -2.81 -14.50
C MET A 34 -13.11 -2.88 -16.02
N ARG A 35 -11.92 -2.96 -16.62
CA ARG A 35 -11.78 -3.26 -18.04
C ARG A 35 -11.40 -4.71 -18.21
N ASP A 36 -12.26 -5.45 -18.90
CA ASP A 36 -11.93 -6.80 -19.30
C ASP A 36 -10.82 -6.79 -20.37
N THR A 37 -9.97 -7.82 -20.35
CA THR A 37 -8.97 -8.05 -21.39
C THR A 37 -8.88 -9.54 -21.66
N GLU A 38 -8.23 -9.93 -22.76
CA GLU A 38 -8.12 -11.34 -23.15
C GLU A 38 -7.52 -12.22 -22.04
N THR A 39 -6.58 -11.70 -21.26
CA THR A 39 -5.83 -12.49 -20.27
C THR A 39 -6.31 -12.23 -18.84
N VAL A 40 -6.26 -10.98 -18.39
CA VAL A 40 -6.53 -10.55 -16.99
C VAL A 40 -7.22 -9.19 -16.95
N PRO A 41 -8.20 -8.94 -16.08
CA PRO A 41 -8.83 -7.64 -15.97
C PRO A 41 -7.86 -6.55 -15.51
N CYS A 42 -8.05 -5.35 -16.05
CA CYS A 42 -7.43 -4.12 -15.58
C CYS A 42 -8.41 -3.31 -14.74
N TRP A 43 -7.90 -2.65 -13.71
CA TRP A 43 -8.66 -1.71 -12.91
C TRP A 43 -8.21 -0.30 -13.20
N LEU A 44 -9.18 0.56 -13.44
CA LEU A 44 -9.02 1.95 -13.85
C LEU A 44 -9.85 2.85 -12.92
N ALA A 45 -9.56 4.15 -12.92
CA ALA A 45 -10.44 5.15 -12.32
C ALA A 45 -10.31 6.47 -13.06
N ASP A 46 -11.42 7.21 -13.15
CA ASP A 46 -11.44 8.54 -13.75
C ASP A 46 -11.41 9.61 -12.66
N TYR A 47 -10.58 10.64 -12.86
CA TYR A 47 -10.50 11.81 -11.99
C TYR A 47 -10.19 13.04 -12.83
N GLU A 48 -10.97 14.11 -12.66
CA GLU A 48 -10.83 15.39 -13.39
C GLU A 48 -10.69 15.24 -14.92
N GLY A 49 -11.42 14.28 -15.50
CA GLY A 49 -11.41 14.02 -16.94
C GLY A 49 -10.23 13.19 -17.44
N GLN A 50 -9.29 12.83 -16.56
CA GLN A 50 -8.19 11.92 -16.86
C GLN A 50 -8.50 10.51 -16.35
N ARG A 51 -8.12 9.50 -17.15
CA ARG A 51 -8.22 8.09 -16.79
C ARG A 51 -6.88 7.58 -16.28
N TYR A 52 -6.90 6.92 -15.14
CA TYR A 52 -5.72 6.33 -14.50
C TYR A 52 -5.79 4.81 -14.45
N PHE A 53 -4.66 4.17 -14.67
CA PHE A 53 -4.47 2.74 -14.44
C PHE A 53 -4.09 2.49 -12.99
N LEU A 54 -4.81 1.55 -12.36
CA LEU A 54 -4.64 1.23 -10.96
C LEU A 54 -3.82 -0.06 -10.78
N VAL A 55 -4.33 -1.18 -11.29
CA VAL A 55 -3.70 -2.48 -11.12
C VAL A 55 -4.33 -3.53 -12.06
N ILE A 56 -3.59 -4.60 -12.35
CA ILE A 56 -4.14 -5.81 -12.99
C ILE A 56 -4.53 -6.86 -11.94
N GLN A 57 -5.59 -7.61 -12.21
CA GLN A 57 -6.05 -8.66 -11.30
C GLN A 57 -5.37 -10.00 -11.61
N ILE A 58 -4.16 -10.21 -11.08
CA ILE A 58 -3.35 -11.42 -11.34
C ILE A 58 -3.01 -12.27 -10.13
N ASP A 59 -2.71 -11.66 -8.98
CA ASP A 59 -2.16 -12.37 -7.84
C ASP A 59 -2.78 -11.87 -6.52
N SER A 60 -3.33 -12.81 -5.75
CA SER A 60 -3.78 -12.62 -4.38
C SER A 60 -2.68 -12.21 -3.39
N ARG A 61 -1.41 -12.27 -3.80
CA ARG A 61 -0.23 -11.84 -3.01
C ARG A 61 0.41 -10.56 -3.55
N ALA A 62 -0.15 -9.94 -4.59
CA ALA A 62 0.35 -8.66 -5.09
C ALA A 62 0.32 -7.60 -3.98
N LYS A 63 1.31 -6.69 -3.97
CA LYS A 63 1.37 -5.61 -2.96
C LYS A 63 0.19 -4.64 -3.04
N VAL A 64 -0.36 -4.47 -4.24
CA VAL A 64 -1.54 -3.66 -4.53
C VAL A 64 -2.66 -4.60 -4.94
N HIS A 65 -3.83 -4.42 -4.33
CA HIS A 65 -5.00 -5.22 -4.63
C HIS A 65 -6.01 -4.43 -5.45
N PRO A 66 -6.73 -5.11 -6.36
CA PRO A 66 -7.80 -4.47 -7.09
C PRO A 66 -8.88 -3.94 -6.14
N PRO A 67 -9.52 -2.83 -6.50
CA PRO A 67 -10.72 -2.37 -5.80
C PRO A 67 -11.92 -3.30 -6.06
N MET A 68 -13.11 -2.91 -5.60
CA MET A 68 -14.34 -3.67 -5.81
C MET A 68 -15.38 -2.79 -6.50
N LEU A 69 -16.12 -3.37 -7.46
CA LEU A 69 -17.33 -2.75 -8.00
C LEU A 69 -18.40 -2.62 -6.90
N GLY A 70 -19.26 -1.62 -7.04
CA GLY A 70 -20.28 -1.25 -6.06
C GLY A 70 -19.74 -0.45 -4.87
N HIS A 71 -18.48 -0.03 -4.91
CA HIS A 71 -17.82 0.76 -3.88
C HIS A 71 -16.95 1.85 -4.53
N LYS A 72 -16.84 3.00 -3.87
CA LYS A 72 -15.79 3.98 -4.20
C LYS A 72 -14.44 3.49 -3.67
N ALA A 73 -13.37 3.97 -4.27
CA ALA A 73 -12.01 3.74 -3.77
C ALA A 73 -11.28 5.06 -3.58
N LEU A 74 -10.57 5.19 -2.47
CA LEU A 74 -9.51 6.18 -2.32
C LEU A 74 -8.27 5.66 -3.07
N VAL A 75 -7.82 6.43 -4.05
CA VAL A 75 -6.64 6.18 -4.88
C VAL A 75 -5.59 7.21 -4.55
N GLU A 76 -4.39 6.77 -4.19
CA GLU A 76 -3.23 7.62 -3.93
C GLU A 76 -2.05 7.15 -4.79
N GLY A 77 -1.32 8.04 -5.46
CA GLY A 77 -0.18 7.64 -6.32
C GLY A 77 0.42 8.80 -7.10
N VAL A 78 1.52 8.55 -7.83
CA VAL A 78 2.20 9.59 -8.62
C VAL A 78 2.05 9.27 -10.11
N PRO A 79 1.47 10.16 -10.94
CA PRO A 79 1.36 9.94 -12.37
C PRO A 79 2.74 9.85 -13.04
N THR A 80 2.91 8.90 -13.96
CA THR A 80 4.19 8.68 -14.65
C THR A 80 4.23 9.25 -16.06
N GLY A 81 3.10 9.65 -16.63
CA GLY A 81 2.95 9.97 -18.06
C GLY A 81 2.91 8.73 -18.98
N GLU A 82 3.16 7.53 -18.46
CA GLU A 82 3.03 6.29 -19.23
C GLU A 82 1.58 5.81 -19.24
N THR A 83 1.13 5.23 -20.35
CA THR A 83 -0.23 4.68 -20.45
C THR A 83 -0.20 3.15 -20.49
N PHE A 84 -1.06 2.53 -19.68
CA PHE A 84 -1.26 1.09 -19.68
C PHE A 84 -2.74 0.77 -19.57
N CYS A 85 -3.22 -0.18 -20.38
CA CYS A 85 -4.61 -0.61 -20.38
C CYS A 85 -5.64 0.55 -20.51
N GLY A 86 -5.26 1.63 -21.20
CA GLY A 86 -6.13 2.76 -21.50
C GLY A 86 -6.23 3.80 -20.37
N GLY A 87 -5.34 3.75 -19.38
CA GLY A 87 -5.19 4.79 -18.36
C GLY A 87 -3.73 5.11 -18.10
N GLU A 88 -3.47 6.30 -17.57
CA GLU A 88 -2.13 6.71 -17.14
C GLU A 88 -1.70 5.95 -15.89
N VAL A 89 -0.48 5.42 -15.89
CA VAL A 89 0.06 4.62 -14.79
C VAL A 89 0.35 5.51 -13.59
N LEU A 90 -0.05 5.03 -12.41
CA LEU A 90 0.31 5.62 -11.13
C LEU A 90 1.45 4.81 -10.50
N GLU A 91 2.59 5.45 -10.26
CA GLU A 91 3.66 4.90 -9.44
C GLU A 91 3.26 4.89 -7.95
N ASN A 92 3.70 3.88 -7.22
CA ASN A 92 3.45 3.71 -5.78
C ASN A 92 1.96 3.75 -5.42
N VAL A 93 1.11 3.30 -6.34
CA VAL A 93 -0.34 3.33 -6.19
C VAL A 93 -0.80 2.60 -4.93
N ARG A 94 -1.66 3.27 -4.15
CA ARG A 94 -2.38 2.75 -3.01
C ARG A 94 -3.87 2.85 -3.29
N ILE A 95 -4.58 1.78 -2.99
CA ILE A 95 -6.00 1.66 -3.24
C ILE A 95 -6.65 1.23 -1.92
N SER A 96 -7.54 2.06 -1.40
CA SER A 96 -8.38 1.72 -0.25
C SER A 96 -9.83 1.69 -0.70
N VAL A 97 -10.45 0.51 -0.69
CA VAL A 97 -11.89 0.39 -0.97
C VAL A 97 -12.66 0.96 0.22
N LEU A 98 -13.51 1.93 -0.06
CA LEU A 98 -14.35 2.56 0.96
C LEU A 98 -15.51 1.61 1.31
N PRO A 99 -15.83 1.43 2.59
CA PRO A 99 -16.79 0.42 3.03
C PRO A 99 -18.24 0.76 2.63
N GLU A 100 -18.56 2.04 2.45
CA GLU A 100 -19.86 2.48 1.96
C GLU A 100 -20.12 1.96 0.55
N ARG A 101 -21.34 1.46 0.33
CA ARG A 101 -21.77 1.03 -1.00
C ARG A 101 -22.15 2.22 -1.86
N GLU A 102 -21.73 2.17 -3.11
CA GLU A 102 -22.11 3.08 -4.17
C GLU A 102 -22.53 2.24 -5.38
N PRO A 103 -23.83 1.93 -5.53
CA PRO A 103 -24.33 1.09 -6.61
C PRO A 103 -23.97 1.61 -8.01
N ALA A 104 -23.79 2.93 -8.16
CA ALA A 104 -23.39 3.53 -9.42
C ALA A 104 -21.93 3.23 -9.82
N CYS A 105 -21.09 2.69 -8.92
CA CYS A 105 -19.72 2.30 -9.23
C CYS A 105 -19.65 0.87 -9.81
N ASP A 106 -20.36 0.59 -10.90
CA ASP A 106 -20.49 -0.77 -11.48
C ASP A 106 -19.99 -0.90 -12.92
N VAL A 107 -19.22 0.08 -13.40
CA VAL A 107 -18.80 0.15 -14.80
C VAL A 107 -17.84 -0.98 -15.17
N ILE A 108 -18.22 -1.75 -16.18
CA ILE A 108 -17.40 -2.77 -16.83
C ILE A 108 -17.20 -2.39 -18.31
N LEU A 109 -15.94 -2.23 -18.72
CA LEU A 109 -15.56 -2.01 -20.12
C LEU A 109 -15.21 -3.36 -20.78
N PRO A 110 -15.68 -3.63 -22.00
CA PRO A 110 -15.39 -4.88 -22.68
C PRO A 110 -13.93 -4.97 -23.12
N ALA A 111 -13.48 -6.19 -23.39
CA ALA A 111 -12.20 -6.43 -24.03
C ALA A 111 -12.16 -5.82 -25.43
N THR A 112 -11.01 -5.25 -25.81
CA THR A 112 -10.77 -4.64 -27.12
C THR A 112 -9.38 -5.02 -27.60
N ALA A 113 -9.16 -5.03 -28.92
CA ALA A 113 -7.88 -5.39 -29.51
C ALA A 113 -6.73 -4.41 -29.14
N GLU A 114 -7.06 -3.18 -28.75
CA GLU A 114 -6.11 -2.13 -28.36
C GLU A 114 -5.56 -2.35 -26.94
N HIS A 115 -6.36 -2.91 -26.03
CA HIS A 115 -6.08 -2.95 -24.60
C HIS A 115 -5.71 -4.37 -24.17
N VAL A 116 -4.50 -4.80 -24.53
CA VAL A 116 -4.01 -6.16 -24.28
C VAL A 116 -2.95 -6.18 -23.19
N VAL A 117 -3.09 -7.10 -22.24
CA VAL A 117 -2.06 -7.39 -21.23
C VAL A 117 -1.26 -8.61 -21.68
N ARG A 118 -0.13 -8.36 -22.37
CA ARG A 118 0.68 -9.41 -23.03
C ARG A 118 1.62 -10.16 -22.07
N ASP A 119 2.06 -9.50 -21.00
CA ASP A 119 3.11 -10.02 -20.09
C ASP A 119 2.60 -10.32 -18.67
N ALA A 120 1.31 -10.63 -18.53
CA ALA A 120 0.75 -11.05 -17.25
C ALA A 120 0.14 -12.46 -17.33
N PRO A 121 0.97 -13.50 -17.58
CA PRO A 121 0.48 -14.87 -17.50
C PRO A 121 -0.08 -15.08 -16.10
N ARG A 122 -1.31 -15.60 -16.02
CA ARG A 122 -1.83 -16.11 -14.75
C ARG A 122 -0.79 -17.12 -14.25
N GLY A 123 -0.25 -16.86 -13.06
CA GLY A 123 0.77 -17.74 -12.49
C GLY A 123 0.26 -19.19 -12.47
N PRO A 124 1.16 -20.18 -12.52
CA PRO A 124 0.75 -21.57 -12.48
C PRO A 124 -0.16 -21.79 -11.25
N GLY A 125 -1.30 -22.45 -11.44
CA GLY A 125 -2.22 -22.75 -10.35
C GLY A 125 -1.51 -23.54 -9.24
N PRO A 126 -2.09 -23.72 -8.05
CA PRO A 126 -1.41 -24.44 -6.96
C PRO A 126 -0.85 -25.82 -7.38
N ARG A 127 -1.51 -26.50 -8.32
CA ARG A 127 -1.06 -27.75 -8.94
C ARG A 127 0.11 -27.54 -9.90
N ASP A 128 -0.04 -26.64 -10.87
CA ASP A 128 0.99 -26.36 -11.87
C ASP A 128 2.24 -25.76 -11.24
N LYS A 129 2.10 -25.03 -10.13
CA LYS A 129 3.23 -24.46 -9.37
C LYS A 129 4.05 -25.58 -8.74
N MET A 130 3.38 -26.62 -8.24
CA MET A 130 4.05 -27.82 -7.75
C MET A 130 4.75 -28.58 -8.88
N GLU A 131 4.18 -28.60 -10.08
CA GLU A 131 4.77 -29.22 -11.26
C GLU A 131 5.98 -28.43 -11.79
N VAL A 132 5.90 -27.09 -11.86
CA VAL A 132 7.02 -26.22 -12.23
C VAL A 132 8.15 -26.30 -11.21
N LEU A 133 7.84 -26.32 -9.90
CA LEU A 133 8.85 -26.53 -8.86
C LEU A 133 9.49 -27.92 -8.95
N ARG A 134 8.70 -28.95 -9.28
CA ARG A 134 9.20 -30.31 -9.53
C ARG A 134 10.12 -30.34 -10.76
N ALA A 135 9.71 -29.74 -11.87
CA ALA A 135 10.48 -29.69 -13.11
C ALA A 135 11.80 -28.92 -12.95
N LYS A 136 11.82 -27.89 -12.09
CA LYS A 136 13.03 -27.12 -11.78
C LYS A 136 13.94 -27.77 -10.72
N GLY A 137 13.58 -28.94 -10.18
CA GLY A 137 14.30 -29.54 -9.05
C GLY A 137 14.27 -28.70 -7.76
N LEU A 138 13.46 -27.63 -7.73
CA LEU A 138 13.28 -26.71 -6.61
C LEU A 138 12.15 -27.14 -5.68
N ARG A 139 11.59 -28.33 -5.90
CA ARG A 139 10.67 -28.94 -4.95
C ARG A 139 11.46 -29.19 -3.66
N PRO A 140 11.11 -28.53 -2.54
CA PRO A 140 11.66 -28.93 -1.26
C PRO A 140 11.36 -30.43 -1.10
N PRO A 141 12.33 -31.27 -0.67
CA PRO A 141 12.09 -32.68 -0.42
C PRO A 141 10.79 -32.84 0.37
N ALA A 142 10.02 -33.91 0.14
CA ALA A 142 8.83 -34.15 0.94
C ALA A 142 9.23 -34.19 2.43
N GLY A 143 8.72 -33.25 3.23
CA GLY A 143 9.11 -33.07 4.64
C GLY A 143 10.18 -32.01 4.93
N ALA A 144 10.75 -31.36 3.91
CA ALA A 144 11.64 -30.22 4.09
C ALA A 144 10.85 -29.03 4.66
N ARG A 145 10.92 -28.85 5.99
CA ARG A 145 10.48 -27.63 6.65
C ARG A 145 11.39 -26.50 6.20
N ALA A 146 10.80 -25.34 5.89
CA ALA A 146 11.58 -24.12 5.75
C ALA A 146 12.50 -23.98 6.98
N PRO A 147 13.77 -23.56 6.78
CA PRO A 147 14.68 -23.36 7.91
C PRO A 147 13.98 -22.45 8.93
N LYS A 148 13.90 -22.94 10.17
CA LYS A 148 13.28 -22.18 11.26
C LYS A 148 14.08 -20.87 11.39
N PRO A 149 13.43 -19.70 11.42
CA PRO A 149 14.13 -18.45 11.69
C PRO A 149 15.01 -18.60 12.93
N GLU A 150 16.25 -18.11 12.86
CA GLU A 150 17.15 -18.15 14.01
C GLU A 150 16.49 -17.39 15.16
N ALA A 151 16.39 -18.03 16.32
CA ALA A 151 15.79 -17.39 17.48
C ALA A 151 16.68 -16.20 17.89
N PRO A 152 16.09 -15.07 18.31
CA PRO A 152 16.85 -13.97 18.89
C PRO A 152 17.70 -14.51 20.04
N LYS A 153 18.92 -13.99 20.16
CA LYS A 153 19.84 -14.34 21.24
C LYS A 153 19.77 -13.23 22.30
N PRO A 154 19.92 -13.55 23.59
CA PRO A 154 20.03 -12.54 24.63
C PRO A 154 21.31 -11.69 24.44
N PRO A 155 21.32 -10.42 24.89
CA PRO A 155 20.22 -9.72 25.56
C PRO A 155 19.09 -9.34 24.58
N TYR A 156 17.84 -9.50 25.04
CA TYR A 156 16.69 -9.07 24.25
C TYR A 156 16.49 -7.56 24.39
N GLU A 157 16.04 -6.91 23.31
CA GLU A 157 15.82 -5.47 23.26
C GLU A 157 14.34 -5.17 23.02
N ALA A 158 13.89 -3.97 23.42
CA ALA A 158 12.55 -3.54 23.06
C ALA A 158 12.46 -3.33 21.54
N ARG A 159 11.40 -3.82 20.90
CA ARG A 159 11.21 -3.70 19.45
C ARG A 159 9.81 -3.24 19.10
N GLU A 160 9.73 -2.22 18.25
CA GLU A 160 8.48 -1.73 17.69
C GLU A 160 8.24 -2.29 16.29
N PHE A 161 7.00 -2.71 16.04
CA PHE A 161 6.50 -3.12 14.74
C PHE A 161 5.35 -2.19 14.34
N THR A 162 5.35 -1.70 13.09
CA THR A 162 4.28 -0.84 12.57
C THR A 162 3.44 -1.60 11.56
N VAL A 163 2.15 -1.70 11.81
CA VAL A 163 1.16 -2.34 10.95
C VAL A 163 0.39 -1.27 10.20
N TYR A 164 0.36 -1.32 8.86
CA TYR A 164 -0.37 -0.34 8.03
C TYR A 164 -1.74 -0.85 7.56
N TYR A 165 -2.67 0.07 7.35
CA TYR A 165 -4.07 -0.22 7.04
C TYR A 165 -4.57 0.54 5.80
N ALA A 166 -5.50 -0.09 5.08
CA ALA A 166 -6.35 0.62 4.14
C ALA A 166 -7.28 1.59 4.90
N PHE A 167 -7.73 2.62 4.20
CA PHE A 167 -8.61 3.66 4.74
C PHE A 167 -9.89 3.07 5.34
N ASP A 168 -10.19 3.36 6.61
CA ASP A 168 -11.30 2.84 7.41
C ASP A 168 -11.27 1.33 7.74
N TRP A 169 -10.21 0.62 7.35
CA TRP A 169 -10.12 -0.81 7.65
C TRP A 169 -9.61 -1.06 9.07
N GLN A 170 -10.24 -2.03 9.73
CA GLN A 170 -9.88 -2.51 11.07
C GLN A 170 -8.91 -3.69 11.03
N LEU A 171 -8.88 -4.40 9.89
CA LEU A 171 -8.00 -5.52 9.61
C LEU A 171 -6.87 -5.07 8.68
N ALA A 172 -5.68 -5.62 8.89
CA ALA A 172 -4.53 -5.41 8.00
C ALA A 172 -4.21 -6.70 7.24
N PRO A 173 -5.10 -7.18 6.33
CA PRO A 173 -4.86 -8.44 5.61
C PRO A 173 -3.63 -8.36 4.68
N ARG A 174 -3.05 -7.17 4.50
CA ARG A 174 -1.89 -6.92 3.64
C ARG A 174 -0.57 -6.82 4.40
N ASP A 175 -0.61 -6.86 5.73
CA ASP A 175 0.56 -6.71 6.60
C ASP A 175 0.69 -7.86 7.62
N VAL A 176 0.25 -9.05 7.17
CA VAL A 176 0.27 -10.27 7.99
C VAL A 176 1.69 -10.67 8.37
N ASP A 177 2.67 -10.40 7.52
CA ASP A 177 4.08 -10.71 7.79
C ASP A 177 4.60 -9.91 8.99
N THR A 178 4.28 -8.62 9.10
CA THR A 178 4.70 -7.78 10.24
C THR A 178 4.03 -8.25 11.53
N ILE A 179 2.73 -8.56 11.49
CA ILE A 179 2.00 -9.11 12.64
C ILE A 179 2.64 -10.44 13.08
N THR A 180 2.97 -11.31 12.12
CA THR A 180 3.61 -12.61 12.37
C THR A 180 5.00 -12.43 12.99
N GLN A 181 5.80 -11.48 12.50
CA GLN A 181 7.11 -11.17 13.06
C GLN A 181 7.02 -10.64 14.49
N ALA A 182 6.07 -9.74 14.76
CA ALA A 182 5.82 -9.22 16.11
C ALA A 182 5.45 -10.36 17.07
N MET A 183 4.50 -11.23 16.68
CA MET A 183 4.15 -12.41 17.47
C MET A 183 5.32 -13.33 17.76
N GLN A 184 6.09 -13.69 16.72
CA GLN A 184 7.23 -14.60 16.86
C GLN A 184 8.24 -14.03 17.82
N TYR A 185 8.52 -12.72 17.72
CA TYR A 185 9.42 -12.03 18.61
C TYR A 185 8.92 -12.05 20.06
N ALA A 186 7.66 -11.65 20.31
CA ALA A 186 7.07 -11.66 21.66
C ALA A 186 7.17 -13.04 22.34
N LYS A 187 6.90 -14.11 21.58
CA LYS A 187 6.97 -15.49 22.10
C LYS A 187 8.39 -15.95 22.36
N GLN A 188 9.35 -15.61 21.49
CA GLN A 188 10.73 -16.06 21.60
C GLN A 188 11.43 -15.46 22.82
N ILE A 189 11.10 -14.22 23.17
CA ILE A 189 11.70 -13.53 24.30
C ILE A 189 10.91 -13.68 25.60
N ALA A 190 9.74 -14.33 25.55
CA ALA A 190 8.77 -14.36 26.65
C ALA A 190 8.46 -12.95 27.18
N ALA A 191 8.01 -12.07 26.29
CA ALA A 191 7.85 -10.64 26.54
C ALA A 191 7.08 -10.33 27.84
N SER A 192 7.68 -9.53 28.71
CA SER A 192 7.04 -9.04 29.94
C SER A 192 5.91 -8.05 29.68
N ARG A 193 5.96 -7.33 28.54
CA ARG A 193 4.96 -6.32 28.17
C ARG A 193 4.83 -6.16 26.66
N VAL A 194 3.59 -6.05 26.20
CA VAL A 194 3.25 -5.74 24.81
C VAL A 194 2.32 -4.53 24.80
N GLU A 195 2.74 -3.43 24.19
CA GLU A 195 1.93 -2.21 24.06
C GLU A 195 1.47 -2.05 22.61
N ILE A 196 0.16 -1.96 22.42
CA ILE A 196 -0.46 -1.79 21.11
C ILE A 196 -1.13 -0.43 21.08
N LYS A 197 -0.73 0.43 20.13
CA LYS A 197 -1.33 1.75 19.95
C LYS A 197 -1.96 1.88 18.57
N GLY A 198 -3.26 2.11 18.52
CA GLY A 198 -3.99 2.34 17.28
C GLY A 198 -4.03 3.82 16.88
N TYR A 199 -3.92 4.08 15.58
CA TYR A 199 -4.02 5.41 14.99
C TYR A 199 -5.07 5.43 13.89
N ARG A 200 -5.65 6.61 13.68
CA ARG A 200 -6.47 6.93 12.51
C ARG A 200 -5.94 8.21 11.88
N ALA A 201 -6.24 8.42 10.60
CA ALA A 201 -5.76 9.57 9.87
C ALA A 201 -6.84 10.22 9.01
N SER A 202 -6.50 11.37 8.45
CA SER A 202 -7.18 11.96 7.31
C SER A 202 -6.26 11.90 6.08
N ALA A 203 -6.84 11.73 4.91
CA ALA A 203 -6.17 11.91 3.63
C ALA A 203 -6.59 13.28 3.07
N LYS A 204 -5.61 14.11 2.69
CA LYS A 204 -5.90 15.33 1.92
C LYS A 204 -6.04 14.92 0.46
N LEU A 205 -7.18 15.24 -0.12
CA LEU A 205 -7.50 14.96 -1.52
C LEU A 205 -6.91 16.03 -2.43
N SER A 206 -6.71 15.69 -3.70
CA SER A 206 -6.18 16.57 -4.75
C SER A 206 -7.07 17.79 -4.99
N ASN A 207 -8.38 17.67 -4.75
CA ASN A 207 -9.32 18.79 -4.78
C ASN A 207 -9.24 19.71 -3.52
N GLY A 208 -8.37 19.40 -2.56
CA GLY A 208 -8.15 20.16 -1.33
C GLY A 208 -9.02 19.72 -0.14
N GLU A 209 -10.01 18.86 -0.35
CA GLU A 209 -10.85 18.32 0.72
C GLU A 209 -10.10 17.31 1.60
N TYR A 210 -10.67 17.00 2.76
CA TYR A 210 -10.13 16.00 3.68
C TYR A 210 -11.10 14.83 3.82
N LEU A 211 -10.64 13.64 3.47
CA LEU A 211 -11.32 12.40 3.82
C LEU A 211 -10.79 11.91 5.17
N THR A 212 -11.63 11.86 6.20
CA THR A 212 -11.21 11.50 7.57
C THR A 212 -11.74 10.13 7.98
N GLU A 213 -10.86 9.29 8.55
CA GLU A 213 -11.24 7.95 9.01
C GLU A 213 -12.22 8.01 10.19
N LYS A 214 -13.09 7.01 10.29
CA LYS A 214 -14.12 6.90 11.33
C LYS A 214 -13.51 6.82 12.74
N GLU A 215 -14.23 7.38 13.70
CA GLU A 215 -13.76 7.52 15.09
C GLU A 215 -13.46 6.20 15.79
N PHE A 216 -14.18 5.12 15.45
CA PHE A 216 -13.98 3.83 16.11
C PHE A 216 -12.72 3.08 15.61
N VAL A 217 -12.16 3.47 14.47
CA VAL A 217 -11.09 2.74 13.77
C VAL A 217 -9.83 2.51 14.61
N PRO A 218 -9.24 3.51 15.29
CA PRO A 218 -7.96 3.32 15.97
C PRO A 218 -8.11 2.35 17.16
N ARG A 219 -9.21 2.46 17.91
CA ARG A 219 -9.56 1.51 18.97
C ARG A 219 -9.73 0.09 18.42
N ARG A 220 -10.47 -0.08 17.32
CA ARG A 220 -10.70 -1.40 16.71
C ARG A 220 -9.41 -2.04 16.22
N ARG A 221 -8.52 -1.29 15.56
CA ARG A 221 -7.20 -1.78 15.12
C ARG A 221 -6.40 -2.33 16.30
N ALA A 222 -6.31 -1.58 17.40
CA ALA A 222 -5.57 -2.00 18.59
C ALA A 222 -6.17 -3.27 19.23
N GLN A 223 -7.50 -3.34 19.34
CA GLN A 223 -8.21 -4.49 19.91
C GLN A 223 -8.05 -5.76 19.08
N VAL A 224 -8.20 -5.66 17.76
CA VAL A 224 -8.06 -6.80 16.84
C VAL A 224 -6.64 -7.37 16.91
N LEU A 225 -5.61 -6.51 16.93
CA LEU A 225 -4.24 -6.96 17.12
C LEU A 225 -4.04 -7.63 18.48
N ALA A 226 -4.56 -7.05 19.56
CA ALA A 226 -4.48 -7.64 20.90
C ALA A 226 -5.08 -9.05 20.94
N SER A 227 -6.31 -9.22 20.42
CA SER A 227 -6.97 -10.52 20.31
C SER A 227 -6.16 -11.51 19.47
N THR A 228 -5.61 -11.07 18.33
CA THR A 228 -4.79 -11.92 17.45
C THR A 228 -3.52 -12.40 18.16
N LEU A 229 -2.81 -11.51 18.88
CA LEU A 229 -1.61 -11.89 19.64
C LEU A 229 -1.94 -12.87 20.77
N ALA A 230 -3.03 -12.63 21.50
CA ALA A 230 -3.48 -13.49 22.60
C ALA A 230 -3.88 -14.89 22.10
N GLU A 231 -4.69 -14.97 21.04
CA GLU A 231 -5.13 -16.25 20.44
C GLU A 231 -3.97 -17.14 20.00
N ILE A 232 -2.82 -16.55 19.67
CA ILE A 232 -1.65 -17.27 19.16
C ILE A 232 -0.58 -17.49 20.26
N GLY A 233 -0.92 -17.14 21.51
CA GLY A 233 -0.23 -17.57 22.72
C GLY A 233 0.69 -16.52 23.37
N VAL A 234 0.50 -15.23 23.08
CA VAL A 234 1.02 -14.16 23.95
C VAL A 234 0.12 -14.08 25.18
N ASP A 235 0.68 -13.97 26.38
CA ASP A 235 -0.11 -13.84 27.61
C ASP A 235 -0.95 -12.54 27.59
N GLU A 236 -2.28 -12.67 27.61
CA GLU A 236 -3.19 -11.53 27.57
C GLU A 236 -2.93 -10.51 28.69
N SER A 237 -2.46 -10.98 29.85
CA SER A 237 -2.16 -10.13 31.00
C SER A 237 -0.96 -9.19 30.78
N THR A 238 -0.12 -9.44 29.78
CA THR A 238 1.01 -8.57 29.39
C THR A 238 0.65 -7.56 28.30
N ILE A 239 -0.52 -7.73 27.65
CA ILE A 239 -0.95 -6.88 26.53
C ILE A 239 -1.67 -5.63 27.06
N ARG A 240 -1.28 -4.46 26.58
CA ARG A 240 -1.92 -3.17 26.87
C ARG A 240 -2.29 -2.48 25.56
N THR A 241 -3.54 -2.06 25.44
CA THR A 241 -4.02 -1.33 24.27
C THR A 241 -4.26 0.14 24.59
N SER A 242 -3.85 1.02 23.69
CA SER A 242 -4.21 2.44 23.69
C SER A 242 -4.54 2.88 22.26
N TRP A 243 -5.10 4.08 22.11
CA TRP A 243 -5.39 4.65 20.80
C TRP A 243 -5.35 6.17 20.86
N LEU A 244 -5.18 6.81 19.70
CA LEU A 244 -5.32 8.25 19.53
C LEU A 244 -6.70 8.55 18.95
N ASP A 245 -7.52 9.30 19.69
CA ASP A 245 -8.86 9.70 19.23
C ASP A 245 -8.78 10.73 18.09
N GLU A 246 -7.88 11.69 18.19
CA GLU A 246 -7.68 12.71 17.15
C GLU A 246 -7.02 12.11 15.89
N PRO A 247 -7.56 12.38 14.69
CA PRO A 247 -6.97 11.87 13.46
C PRO A 247 -5.65 12.58 13.16
N LEU A 248 -4.63 11.80 12.80
CA LEU A 248 -3.40 12.35 12.23
C LEU A 248 -3.74 13.07 10.92
N ARG A 249 -3.29 14.31 10.79
CA ARG A 249 -3.65 15.16 9.65
C ARG A 249 -2.83 14.83 8.42
N GLY A 250 -3.51 14.48 7.32
CA GLY A 250 -2.90 14.27 6.02
C GLY A 250 -2.38 15.56 5.40
N THR A 251 -1.36 15.42 4.57
CA THR A 251 -0.74 16.50 3.80
C THR A 251 -1.02 16.39 2.31
N GLY A 252 -1.55 15.25 1.86
CA GLY A 252 -1.71 14.87 0.45
C GLY A 252 -0.48 14.12 -0.08
N GLN A 253 0.51 13.86 0.79
CA GLN A 253 1.72 13.12 0.46
C GLN A 253 1.84 11.90 1.35
N GLN A 254 1.74 10.72 0.74
CA GLN A 254 1.85 9.43 1.40
C GLN A 254 1.01 9.29 2.69
N ASP A 255 -0.18 9.91 2.71
CA ASP A 255 -1.06 9.98 3.90
C ASP A 255 -1.44 8.56 4.41
N TRP A 256 -1.37 7.54 3.55
CA TRP A 256 -1.52 6.14 3.93
C TRP A 256 -0.58 5.65 5.03
N LEU A 257 0.62 6.23 5.19
CA LEU A 257 1.55 5.88 6.26
C LEU A 257 1.03 6.28 7.65
N LEU A 258 0.08 7.21 7.72
CA LEU A 258 -0.53 7.64 8.97
C LEU A 258 -1.61 6.65 9.46
N ARG A 259 -2.13 5.80 8.57
CA ARG A 259 -3.15 4.79 8.86
C ARG A 259 -2.48 3.53 9.39
N LYS A 260 -2.19 3.53 10.69
CA LYS A 260 -1.35 2.50 11.31
C LYS A 260 -1.79 2.06 12.70
N ALA A 261 -1.19 0.98 13.17
CA ALA A 261 -1.07 0.63 14.57
C ALA A 261 0.39 0.27 14.87
N THR A 262 0.87 0.55 16.07
CA THR A 262 2.20 0.13 16.53
C THR A 262 2.07 -0.97 17.57
N ILE A 263 3.01 -1.91 17.55
CA ILE A 263 3.15 -3.01 18.53
C ILE A 263 4.57 -2.90 19.09
N LEU A 264 4.69 -2.39 20.32
CA LEU A 264 5.94 -2.34 21.06
C LEU A 264 6.04 -3.58 21.95
N ILE A 265 7.08 -4.37 21.77
CA ILE A 265 7.34 -5.58 22.53
C ILE A 265 8.55 -5.34 23.42
N VAL A 266 8.40 -5.58 24.72
CA VAL A 266 9.42 -5.35 25.75
C VAL A 266 9.75 -6.70 26.42
N PRO A 267 11.05 -7.05 26.56
CA PRO A 267 11.50 -8.23 27.29
C PRO A 267 10.97 -8.29 28.71
#